data_AF-A0A3T1IJ06-F1
#
_entry.id   AF-A0A3T1IJ06-F1
#
_cell.length_a   1.000
_cell.length_b   1.000
_cell.length_c   1.000
_cell.angle_alpha   90.00
_cell.angle_beta   90.00
_cell.angle_gamma   90.00
#
_symmetry.space_group_name_H-M   'P 1'
#
loop_
_entity.id
_entity.type
_entity.pdbx_description
1 polymer ?
#
loop_
_entity_poly.entity_id
_entity_poly.type
_entity_poly.pdbx_seq_one_letter_code
_entity_poly.pdbx_strand_id
1 'polypeptide(L)' 'MKIKINEDYVIRSSQYQYVLSKPKGPDKNGAEQYSDIGYFPTVEKALDAFTEHHIRTSDISSFEEL' A
#
# COMPACT_ATOMS: atom_id res chain seq x y z
N MET A 1 -2.31 1.02 -13.81
CA MET A 1 -1.15 0.27 -13.28
C MET A 1 -1.43 -0.17 -11.84
N LYS A 2 -1.06 -1.40 -11.48
CA LYS A 2 -1.17 -1.96 -10.13
C LYS A 2 0.17 -2.60 -9.79
N ILE A 3 0.84 -2.11 -8.77
CA ILE A 3 2.11 -2.66 -8.26
C ILE A 3 1.78 -3.32 -6.93
N LYS A 4 1.82 -4.65 -6.87
CA LYS A 4 1.71 -5.37 -5.60
C LYS A 4 3.02 -5.22 -4.84
N ILE A 5 2.93 -4.86 -3.57
CA ILE A 5 4.06 -4.86 -2.65
C ILE A 5 3.68 -5.91 -1.61
N ASN A 6 4.42 -7.01 -1.56
CA ASN A 6 4.10 -8.19 -0.75
C ASN A 6 2.61 -8.63 -0.87
N GLU A 7 2.07 -9.30 0.17
CA GLU A 7 0.68 -9.74 0.20
C GLU A 7 -0.30 -8.70 0.76
N ASP A 8 0.23 -7.68 1.46
CA ASP A 8 -0.55 -6.77 2.30
C ASP A 8 -0.75 -5.38 1.69
N TYR A 9 0.05 -5.01 0.68
CA TYR A 9 0.04 -3.65 0.13
C TYR A 9 -0.03 -3.61 -1.39
N VAL A 10 -0.57 -2.51 -1.89
CA VAL A 10 -0.64 -2.24 -3.32
C VAL A 10 -0.50 -0.76 -3.59
N ILE A 11 0.28 -0.41 -4.60
CA ILE A 11 0.25 0.91 -5.21
C ILE A 11 -0.60 0.84 -6.48
N ARG A 12 -1.65 1.66 -6.52
CA ARG A 12 -2.57 1.77 -7.65
C ARG A 12 -2.38 3.12 -8.33
N SER A 13 -2.32 3.17 -9.65
CA SER A 13 -2.29 4.44 -10.37
C SER A 13 -3.71 4.94 -10.64
N SER A 14 -3.99 6.19 -10.29
CA SER A 14 -5.14 6.97 -10.75
C SER A 14 -4.70 7.98 -11.82
N GLN A 15 -5.64 8.76 -12.38
CA GLN A 15 -5.37 9.73 -13.45
C GLN A 15 -4.33 10.79 -13.06
N TYR A 16 -4.27 11.16 -11.78
CA TYR A 16 -3.45 12.27 -11.28
C TYR A 16 -2.48 11.88 -10.16
N GLN A 17 -2.57 10.67 -9.64
CA GLN A 17 -1.90 10.29 -8.40
C GLN A 17 -1.73 8.78 -8.27
N TYR A 18 -0.81 8.40 -7.41
CA TYR A 18 -0.60 7.04 -6.94
C TYR A 18 -1.27 6.87 -5.59
N VAL A 19 -1.93 5.74 -5.40
CA VAL A 19 -2.68 5.42 -4.17
C VAL A 19 -2.03 4.22 -3.53
N LEU A 20 -1.51 4.40 -2.31
CA LEU A 20 -1.07 3.29 -1.46
C LEU A 20 -2.30 2.76 -0.72
N SER A 21 -2.55 1.46 -0.82
CA SER A 21 -3.71 0.83 -0.20
C SER A 21 -3.36 -0.55 0.37
N LYS A 22 -4.18 -1.04 1.31
CA LYS A 22 -4.25 -2.46 1.68
C LYS A 22 -5.43 -3.15 0.97
N PRO A 23 -5.27 -4.38 0.44
CA PRO A 23 -6.42 -5.16 -0.01
C PRO A 23 -7.37 -5.43 1.16
N LYS A 24 -8.68 -5.28 0.93
CA LYS A 24 -9.74 -5.56 1.92
C LYS A 24 -10.53 -6.83 1.60
N GLY A 25 -10.09 -7.58 0.59
CA GLY A 25 -10.84 -8.70 0.01
C GLY A 25 -11.90 -8.26 -1.00
N PRO A 26 -12.57 -9.23 -1.65
CA PRO A 26 -13.61 -8.94 -2.64
C PRO A 26 -14.90 -8.41 -1.99
N ASP A 27 -15.67 -7.61 -2.74
CA ASP A 27 -17.05 -7.28 -2.40
C ASP A 27 -18.02 -8.44 -2.69
N LYS A 28 -19.30 -8.21 -2.41
CA LYS A 28 -20.39 -9.17 -2.67
C LYS A 28 -20.52 -9.60 -4.15
N ASN A 29 -19.90 -8.87 -5.07
CA ASN A 29 -19.89 -9.14 -6.51
C ASN A 29 -18.53 -9.66 -6.99
N GLY A 30 -17.57 -9.91 -6.10
CA GLY A 30 -16.22 -10.39 -6.42
C GLY A 30 -15.21 -9.29 -6.79
N ALA A 31 -15.58 -8.01 -6.70
CA ALA A 31 -14.68 -6.91 -7.03
C ALA A 31 -13.68 -6.66 -5.89
N GLU A 32 -12.37 -6.61 -6.21
CA GLU A 32 -11.33 -6.31 -5.22
C GLU A 32 -11.58 -4.95 -4.55
N GLN A 33 -11.67 -4.94 -3.22
CA GLN A 33 -11.76 -3.72 -2.44
C GLN A 33 -10.40 -3.37 -1.83
N TYR A 34 -10.22 -2.07 -1.59
CA TYR A 34 -8.98 -1.50 -1.08
C TYR A 34 -9.29 -0.51 0.04
N SER A 35 -8.45 -0.50 1.07
CA SER A 35 -8.44 0.54 2.10
C SER A 35 -7.26 1.47 1.81
N ASP A 36 -7.55 2.72 1.48
CA ASP A 36 -6.52 3.68 1.10
C ASP A 36 -5.77 4.21 2.32
N ILE A 37 -4.44 4.16 2.24
CA ILE A 37 -3.50 4.68 3.26
C ILE A 37 -3.13 6.12 2.91
N GLY A 38 -2.88 6.42 1.63
CA GLY A 38 -2.46 7.74 1.20
C GLY A 38 -2.41 7.92 -0.32
N TYR A 39 -2.28 9.19 -0.73
CA TYR A 39 -2.27 9.63 -2.11
C TYR A 39 -1.01 10.43 -2.39
N PHE A 40 -0.32 10.12 -3.49
CA PHE A 40 1.01 10.62 -3.77
C PHE A 40 1.15 11.07 -5.23
N PRO A 41 1.88 12.15 -5.50
CA PRO A 41 2.03 12.67 -6.85
C PRO A 41 2.89 11.76 -7.75
N THR A 42 3.80 10.97 -7.17
CA THR A 42 4.68 10.05 -7.90
C THR A 42 4.76 8.68 -7.22
N VAL A 43 5.23 7.68 -7.96
CA VAL A 43 5.37 6.31 -7.45
C VAL A 43 6.47 6.22 -6.39
N GLU A 44 7.55 7.00 -6.54
CA GLU A 44 8.65 7.09 -5.58
C GLU A 44 8.13 7.61 -4.24
N LYS A 45 7.28 8.65 -4.25
CA LYS A 45 6.65 9.16 -3.03
C LYS A 45 5.69 8.17 -2.37
N ALA A 46 5.00 7.35 -3.17
CA ALA A 46 4.19 6.27 -2.63
C ALA A 46 5.05 5.16 -2.01
N LEU A 47 6.24 4.89 -2.56
CA LEU A 47 7.17 3.89 -2.03
C LEU A 47 7.89 4.37 -0.75
N ASP A 48 8.30 5.65 -0.70
CA ASP A 48 8.82 6.31 0.51
C ASP A 48 7.79 6.17 1.64
N ALA A 49 6.53 6.55 1.36
CA ALA A 49 5.45 6.47 2.34
C ALA A 49 5.10 5.03 2.74
N PHE A 50 5.20 4.07 1.82
CA PHE A 50 5.05 2.65 2.16
C PHE A 50 6.12 2.22 3.17
N THR A 51 7.39 2.56 2.93
CA THR A 51 8.49 2.20 3.82
C THR A 51 8.29 2.80 5.21
N GLU A 52 7.96 4.09 5.29
CA GLU A 52 7.66 4.76 6.56
C GLU A 52 6.46 4.15 7.28
N HIS A 53 5.39 3.87 6.56
CA HIS A 53 4.19 3.24 7.12
C HIS A 53 4.48 1.84 7.64
N HIS A 54 5.23 1.04 6.88
CA HIS A 54 5.62 -0.31 7.25
C HIS A 54 6.45 -0.29 8.54
N ILE A 55 7.52 0.49 8.60
CA ILE A 55 8.36 0.61 9.80
C ILE A 55 7.55 1.03 11.03
N ARG A 56 6.60 1.97 10.89
CA ARG A 56 5.79 2.46 12.02
C ARG A 56 4.72 1.48 12.51
N THR A 57 4.27 0.57 11.66
CA THR A 57 3.12 -0.30 11.95
C THR A 57 3.47 -1.77 12.04
N SER A 58 4.69 -2.15 11.65
CA SER A 58 5.23 -3.47 11.89
C SER A 58 5.49 -3.66 13.39
N ASP A 59 5.05 -4.79 13.92
CA ASP A 59 5.49 -5.29 15.22
C ASP A 59 6.94 -5.76 15.08
N ILE A 60 7.88 -4.82 15.15
CA ILE A 60 9.31 -5.10 15.06
C ILE A 60 9.75 -5.56 16.43
N SER A 61 10.07 -6.85 16.58
CA SER A 61 10.61 -7.38 17.84
C SER A 61 12.13 -7.21 17.93
N SER A 62 12.81 -6.98 16.80
CA SER A 62 14.25 -6.67 16.74
C SER A 62 14.65 -5.94 15.45
N PHE A 63 15.82 -5.27 15.45
CA PHE A 63 16.36 -4.61 14.25
C PHE A 63 16.74 -5.56 13.11
N GLU A 64 16.88 -6.86 13.37
CA GLU A 64 17.11 -7.88 12.34
C GLU A 64 15.85 -8.22 11.54
N GLU A 65 14.67 -7.80 12.01
CA GLU A 65 13.37 -8.00 11.34
C GLU A 65 12.94 -6.80 10.49
N LEU A 66 13.78 -5.75 10.41
CA LEU A 66 13.64 -4.57 9.54
C LEU A 66 14.26 -4.81 8.16
#